data_AF-A0A523DWS8-F1
#
_entry.id   AF-A0A523DWS8-F1
#
_cell.length_a   1.000
_cell.length_b   1.000
_cell.length_c   1.000
_cell.angle_alpha   90.00
_cell.angle_beta   90.00
_cell.angle_gamma   90.00
#
_symmetry.space_group_name_H-M   'P 1'
#
loop_
_entity.id
_entity.type
_entity.pdbx_description
1 polymer ?
#
loop_
_entity_poly.entity_id
_entity_poly.type
_entity_poly.pdbx_seq_one_letter_code
_entity_poly.pdbx_strand_id
1 'polypeptide(L)'
;MCSTAYKWLLSSWGAAPFFVREEHLGWLKPDRYGHGQATGELPDYRFELFDTARKYEYGGAIYATVYELKAALGYLKEVGLDRIEKHTVALAKQCRDGVANLGFDTWTPAANPSPIVDLESGERQTIAEGLQIGAEGPAGLPETFLFTGVAVREDGTIYVSGDRANVIYRIGN
;
A
#
# COMPACT_ATOMS: atom_id res chain seq x y z
N MET A 1 -15.37 2.11 -1.81
CA MET A 1 -14.02 1.81 -1.27
C MET A 1 -13.02 1.97 -2.40
N CYS A 2 -11.89 2.62 -2.15
CA CYS A 2 -10.78 2.70 -3.12
C CYS A 2 -9.47 2.24 -2.46
N SER A 3 -8.54 1.73 -3.25
CA SER A 3 -7.18 1.40 -2.81
C SER A 3 -6.19 1.63 -3.95
N THR A 4 -4.92 1.83 -3.61
CA THR A 4 -3.82 1.91 -4.56
C THR A 4 -3.23 0.54 -4.83
N ALA A 5 -2.90 0.22 -6.08
CA ALA A 5 -2.32 -1.08 -6.44
C ALA A 5 -0.85 -1.28 -5.99
N TYR A 6 -0.09 -0.19 -5.82
CA TYR A 6 1.38 -0.25 -5.69
C TYR A 6 1.93 -0.50 -4.27
N LYS A 7 1.06 -0.66 -3.26
CA LYS A 7 1.48 -0.92 -1.87
C LYS A 7 1.20 -2.38 -1.51
N TRP A 8 0.30 -2.61 -0.56
CA TRP A 8 -0.08 -3.92 -0.06
C TRP A 8 -0.82 -4.81 -1.08
N LEU A 9 -1.08 -4.30 -2.28
CA LEU A 9 -1.61 -5.08 -3.41
C LEU A 9 -0.51 -5.58 -4.36
N LEU A 10 0.76 -5.28 -4.08
CA LEU A 10 1.96 -5.85 -4.73
C LEU A 10 1.99 -5.73 -6.25
N SER A 11 1.40 -4.67 -6.79
CA SER A 11 1.42 -4.35 -8.22
C SER A 11 2.21 -3.04 -8.48
N SER A 12 2.20 -2.54 -9.72
CA SER A 12 2.84 -1.28 -10.08
C SER A 12 1.92 -0.07 -9.87
N TRP A 13 2.48 1.11 -10.08
CA TRP A 13 1.75 2.37 -10.14
C TRP A 13 0.79 2.40 -11.33
N GLY A 14 -0.24 3.25 -11.26
CA GLY A 14 -1.13 3.51 -12.41
C GLY A 14 -2.45 2.73 -12.42
N ALA A 15 -2.70 1.88 -11.42
CA ALA A 15 -4.01 1.26 -11.19
C ALA A 15 -4.51 1.47 -9.75
N ALA A 16 -5.82 1.58 -9.61
CA ALA A 16 -6.50 1.68 -8.32
C ALA A 16 -7.85 0.95 -8.38
N PRO A 17 -8.02 -0.17 -7.65
CA PRO A 17 -9.33 -0.78 -7.49
C PRO A 17 -10.32 0.20 -6.87
N PHE A 18 -11.50 0.29 -7.48
CA PHE A 18 -12.59 1.11 -6.99
C PHE A 18 -13.87 0.29 -6.92
N PHE A 19 -14.36 0.08 -5.71
CA PHE A 19 -15.60 -0.65 -5.44
C PHE A 19 -16.72 0.32 -5.09
N VAL A 20 -17.84 0.17 -5.78
CA VAL A 20 -19.12 0.84 -5.51
C VAL A 20 -20.17 -0.23 -5.31
N ARG A 21 -20.91 -0.16 -4.20
CA ARG A 21 -22.05 -1.04 -3.95
C ARG A 21 -23.15 -0.74 -4.96
N GLU A 22 -23.82 -1.76 -5.48
CA GLU A 22 -24.83 -1.63 -6.54
C GLU A 22 -25.93 -0.61 -6.20
N GLU A 23 -26.45 -0.63 -4.98
CA GLU A 23 -27.50 0.30 -4.51
C GLU A 23 -27.05 1.78 -4.54
N HIS A 24 -25.75 2.06 -4.58
CA HIS A 24 -25.21 3.42 -4.66
C HIS A 24 -24.90 3.87 -6.09
N LEU A 25 -25.00 2.97 -7.09
CA LEU A 25 -24.72 3.33 -8.49
C LEU A 25 -25.66 4.43 -9.00
N GLY A 26 -26.92 4.47 -8.56
CA GLY A 26 -27.85 5.53 -8.98
C GLY A 26 -27.46 6.91 -8.47
N TRP A 27 -26.96 6.98 -7.23
CA TRP A 27 -26.62 8.21 -6.52
C TRP A 27 -25.23 8.75 -6.87
N LEU A 28 -24.22 7.88 -6.94
CA LEU A 28 -22.84 8.28 -7.23
C LEU A 28 -22.66 8.56 -8.73
N LYS A 29 -22.46 9.83 -9.09
CA LYS A 29 -22.24 10.27 -10.46
C LYS A 29 -20.74 10.33 -10.80
N PRO A 30 -20.32 9.98 -12.02
CA PRO A 30 -18.94 10.20 -12.47
C PRO A 30 -18.57 11.69 -12.47
N ASP A 31 -17.33 11.99 -12.11
CA ASP A 31 -16.74 13.34 -12.17
C ASP A 31 -15.97 13.59 -13.48
N ARG A 32 -15.64 12.53 -14.21
CA ARG A 32 -14.95 12.56 -15.51
C ARG A 32 -15.74 11.76 -16.53
N TYR A 33 -15.67 12.21 -17.78
CA TYR A 33 -16.39 11.64 -18.91
C TYR A 33 -15.42 11.35 -20.06
N GLY A 34 -15.64 10.23 -20.75
CA GLY A 34 -14.81 9.81 -21.87
C GLY A 34 -15.36 8.56 -22.55
N HIS A 35 -14.68 8.09 -23.59
CA HIS A 35 -15.20 7.04 -24.45
C HIS A 35 -15.45 5.71 -23.74
N GLY A 36 -14.69 5.39 -22.68
CA GLY A 36 -14.74 4.07 -22.01
C GLY A 36 -16.05 3.77 -21.26
N GLN A 37 -16.83 4.81 -20.96
CA GLN A 37 -18.02 4.76 -20.12
C GLN A 37 -19.35 4.94 -20.90
N ALA A 38 -19.28 5.25 -22.19
CA ALA A 38 -20.47 5.44 -23.02
C ALA A 38 -20.99 4.09 -23.55
N THR A 39 -22.31 3.88 -23.47
CA THR A 39 -23.00 2.74 -24.09
C THR A 39 -23.34 3.01 -25.55
N GLY A 40 -23.49 4.28 -25.91
CA GLY A 40 -23.81 4.74 -27.25
C GLY A 40 -23.86 6.26 -27.33
N GLU A 41 -23.78 6.77 -28.56
CA GLU A 41 -23.96 8.18 -28.88
C GLU A 41 -25.43 8.48 -29.17
N LEU A 42 -25.85 9.67 -28.80
CA LEU A 42 -27.17 10.23 -29.08
C LEU A 42 -27.01 11.46 -30.01
N PRO A 43 -28.07 11.88 -30.71
CA PRO A 43 -28.07 13.15 -31.43
C PRO A 43 -27.66 14.34 -30.54
N ASP A 44 -27.28 15.44 -31.18
CA ASP A 44 -26.92 16.70 -30.51
C ASP A 44 -25.74 16.58 -29.54
N TYR A 45 -24.74 15.76 -29.89
CA TYR A 45 -23.49 15.57 -29.13
C TYR A 45 -23.72 15.04 -27.69
N ARG A 46 -24.72 14.17 -27.54
CA ARG A 46 -25.05 13.53 -26.26
C ARG A 46 -24.62 12.07 -26.27
N PHE A 47 -24.58 11.44 -25.10
CA PHE A 47 -24.29 10.03 -24.95
C PHE A 47 -25.02 9.47 -23.74
N GLU A 48 -25.15 8.15 -23.71
CA GLU A 48 -25.65 7.40 -22.56
C GLU A 48 -24.50 6.72 -21.84
N LEU A 49 -24.61 6.62 -20.51
CA LEU A 49 -23.62 5.93 -19.69
C LEU A 49 -24.11 4.52 -19.33
N PHE A 50 -23.17 3.63 -19.05
CA PHE A 50 -23.50 2.38 -18.36
C PHE A 50 -24.19 2.68 -17.02
N ASP A 51 -25.14 1.85 -16.63
CA ASP A 51 -25.76 1.89 -15.29
C ASP A 51 -24.86 1.22 -14.23
N THR A 52 -24.04 0.26 -14.66
CA THR A 52 -23.02 -0.45 -13.85
C THR A 52 -21.81 0.41 -13.45
N ALA A 53 -20.88 -0.17 -12.68
CA ALA A 53 -19.62 0.46 -12.31
C ALA A 53 -18.72 0.84 -13.50
N ARG A 54 -18.95 0.29 -14.70
CA ARG A 54 -18.19 0.63 -15.91
C ARG A 54 -18.25 2.12 -16.25
N LYS A 55 -19.28 2.84 -15.79
CA LYS A 55 -19.37 4.30 -15.98
C LYS A 55 -18.24 5.10 -15.32
N TYR A 56 -17.47 4.50 -14.40
CA TYR A 56 -16.30 5.13 -13.79
C TYR A 56 -15.01 4.91 -14.60
N GLU A 57 -15.03 4.07 -15.64
CA GLU A 57 -13.89 3.81 -16.52
C GLU A 57 -13.90 4.76 -17.73
N TYR A 58 -13.50 6.02 -17.50
CA TYR A 58 -13.66 7.09 -18.51
C TYR A 58 -12.69 7.00 -19.69
N GLY A 59 -11.47 6.53 -19.45
CA GLY A 59 -10.38 6.50 -20.43
C GLY A 59 -9.83 5.11 -20.65
N GLY A 60 -8.79 5.03 -21.48
CA GLY A 60 -8.06 3.78 -21.68
C GLY A 60 -7.35 3.33 -20.40
N ALA A 61 -7.50 2.06 -20.04
CA ALA A 61 -6.77 1.49 -18.92
C ALA A 61 -5.28 1.34 -19.24
N ILE A 62 -4.44 1.36 -18.21
CA ILE A 62 -3.04 0.92 -18.33
C ILE A 62 -3.03 -0.60 -18.29
N TYR A 63 -3.25 -1.22 -19.46
CA TYR A 63 -3.50 -2.67 -19.57
C TYR A 63 -2.41 -3.51 -18.91
N ALA A 64 -1.13 -3.16 -19.06
CA ALA A 64 -0.02 -3.86 -18.42
C ALA A 64 -0.18 -3.90 -16.89
N THR A 65 -0.42 -2.77 -16.24
CA THR A 65 -0.65 -2.68 -14.79
C THR A 65 -1.90 -3.47 -14.37
N VAL A 66 -2.94 -3.53 -15.19
CA VAL A 66 -4.13 -4.35 -14.89
C VAL A 66 -3.77 -5.85 -14.88
N TYR A 67 -2.94 -6.32 -15.81
CA TYR A 67 -2.45 -7.70 -15.82
C TYR A 67 -1.52 -7.99 -14.64
N GLU A 68 -0.63 -7.07 -14.29
CA GLU A 68 0.22 -7.17 -13.10
C GLU A 68 -0.62 -7.27 -11.83
N LEU A 69 -1.62 -6.41 -11.67
CA LEU A 69 -2.53 -6.43 -10.53
C LEU A 69 -3.28 -7.75 -10.45
N LYS A 70 -3.74 -8.30 -11.57
CA LYS A 70 -4.37 -9.63 -11.60
C LYS A 70 -3.42 -10.72 -11.08
N ALA A 71 -2.16 -10.71 -11.51
CA ALA A 71 -1.16 -11.67 -11.05
C ALA A 71 -0.87 -11.50 -9.55
N ALA A 72 -0.69 -10.27 -9.07
CA ALA A 72 -0.44 -9.95 -7.67
C ALA A 72 -1.60 -10.36 -6.76
N LEU A 73 -2.84 -10.11 -7.17
CA LEU A 73 -4.03 -10.59 -6.45
C LEU A 73 -4.12 -12.13 -6.44
N GLY A 74 -3.71 -12.79 -7.52
CA GLY A 74 -3.57 -14.25 -7.57
C GLY A 74 -2.59 -14.77 -6.52
N TYR A 75 -1.42 -14.14 -6.43
CA TYR A 75 -0.40 -14.47 -5.42
C TYR A 75 -0.90 -14.24 -3.99
N LEU A 76 -1.49 -13.08 -3.71
CA LEU A 76 -2.07 -12.77 -2.38
C LEU A 76 -3.13 -13.80 -1.97
N LYS A 77 -3.96 -14.24 -2.93
CA LYS A 77 -4.95 -15.29 -2.71
C LYS A 77 -4.31 -16.65 -2.41
N GLU A 78 -3.24 -17.00 -3.11
CA GLU A 78 -2.48 -18.24 -2.87
C GLU A 78 -1.83 -18.27 -1.48
N VAL A 79 -1.23 -17.15 -1.05
CA VAL A 79 -0.65 -17.02 0.29
C VAL A 79 -1.73 -17.06 1.38
N GLY A 80 -2.90 -16.45 1.10
CA GLY A 80 -4.07 -16.41 1.97
C GLY A 80 -4.11 -15.17 2.88
N LEU A 81 -5.22 -14.44 2.86
CA LEU A 81 -5.37 -13.18 3.60
C LEU A 81 -5.27 -13.38 5.12
N ASP A 82 -5.90 -14.43 5.68
CA ASP A 82 -5.84 -14.72 7.12
C ASP A 82 -4.40 -15.01 7.58
N ARG A 83 -3.61 -15.67 6.73
CA ARG A 83 -2.20 -15.96 7.02
C ARG A 83 -1.37 -14.69 6.98
N ILE A 84 -1.60 -13.83 5.99
CA ILE A 84 -0.95 -12.53 5.87
C ILE A 84 -1.28 -11.67 7.08
N GLU A 85 -2.55 -11.55 7.45
CA GLU A 85 -3.01 -10.78 8.61
C GLU A 85 -2.36 -11.31 9.89
N LYS A 86 -2.52 -12.61 10.18
CA LYS A 86 -1.96 -13.22 11.39
C LYS A 86 -0.45 -12.98 11.51
N HIS A 87 0.28 -13.13 10.41
CA HIS A 87 1.72 -12.96 10.40
C HIS A 87 2.12 -11.48 10.60
N THR A 88 1.56 -10.58 9.81
CA THR A 88 1.95 -9.17 9.81
C THR A 88 1.52 -8.43 11.07
N VAL A 89 0.34 -8.75 11.63
CA VAL A 89 -0.11 -8.23 12.93
C VAL A 89 0.76 -8.76 14.07
N ALA A 90 1.18 -10.03 14.02
CA ALA A 90 2.10 -10.58 15.02
C ALA A 90 3.47 -9.88 14.98
N LEU A 91 4.01 -9.57 13.79
CA LEU A 91 5.24 -8.79 13.65
C LEU A 91 5.08 -7.37 14.20
N ALA A 92 3.96 -6.70 13.90
CA ALA A 92 3.69 -5.38 14.44
C ALA A 92 3.57 -5.40 15.98
N LYS A 93 2.98 -6.45 16.55
CA LYS A 93 2.95 -6.65 18.01
C LYS A 93 4.36 -6.83 18.56
N GLN A 94 5.20 -7.69 17.96
CA GLN A 94 6.59 -7.89 18.40
C GLN A 94 7.38 -6.58 18.36
N CYS A 95 7.18 -5.77 17.31
CA CYS A 95 7.78 -4.44 17.22
C CYS A 95 7.32 -3.54 18.38
N ARG A 96 6.01 -3.42 18.64
CA ARG A 96 5.50 -2.62 19.78
C ARG A 96 6.03 -3.12 21.13
N ASP A 97 6.05 -4.43 21.36
CA ASP A 97 6.58 -5.02 22.59
C ASP A 97 8.06 -4.69 22.76
N GLY A 98 8.86 -4.77 21.67
CA GLY A 98 10.27 -4.40 21.68
C GLY A 98 10.48 -2.92 22.01
N VAL A 99 9.72 -2.02 21.39
CA VAL A 99 9.75 -0.58 21.68
C VAL A 99 9.45 -0.31 23.16
N ALA A 100 8.40 -0.95 23.70
CA ALA A 100 8.03 -0.81 25.10
C ALA A 100 9.11 -1.34 26.06
N ASN A 101 9.74 -2.48 25.75
CA ASN A 101 10.83 -3.04 26.55
C ASN A 101 12.07 -2.13 26.60
N LEU A 102 12.24 -1.29 25.59
CA LEU A 102 13.30 -0.29 25.51
C LEU A 102 12.94 1.02 26.25
N GLY A 103 11.75 1.11 26.84
CA GLY A 103 11.28 2.28 27.58
C GLY A 103 10.70 3.39 26.71
N PHE A 104 10.31 3.08 25.47
CA PHE A 104 9.67 4.03 24.55
C PHE A 104 8.18 3.72 24.37
N ASP A 105 7.42 4.75 24.01
CA ASP A 105 5.99 4.65 23.74
C ASP A 105 5.67 4.62 22.24
N THR A 106 4.45 4.18 21.90
CA THR A 106 3.93 4.14 20.53
C THR A 106 2.57 4.83 20.46
N TRP A 107 2.32 5.61 19.39
CA TRP A 107 0.98 6.11 19.09
C TRP A 107 0.01 5.00 18.69
N THR A 108 0.53 3.84 18.27
CA THR A 108 -0.28 2.69 17.87
C THR A 108 -0.85 1.96 19.08
N PRO A 109 -2.19 1.83 19.23
CA PRO A 109 -2.79 1.12 20.36
C PRO A 109 -2.38 -0.37 20.42
N ALA A 110 -2.26 -0.93 21.63
CA ALA A 110 -1.80 -2.30 21.84
C ALA A 110 -2.60 -3.38 21.08
N ALA A 111 -3.93 -3.23 21.01
CA ALA A 111 -4.85 -4.15 20.33
C ALA A 111 -5.18 -3.72 18.88
N ASN A 112 -4.31 -2.94 18.23
CA ASN A 112 -4.52 -2.50 16.85
C ASN A 112 -4.35 -3.69 15.87
N PRO A 113 -5.35 -4.01 15.03
CA PRO A 113 -5.27 -5.07 14.03
C PRO A 113 -4.46 -4.67 12.77
N SER A 114 -3.78 -3.52 12.79
CA SER A 114 -2.92 -3.06 11.71
C SER A 114 -1.50 -3.61 11.83
N PRO A 115 -0.84 -3.95 10.70
CA PRO A 115 0.57 -4.28 10.67
C PRO A 115 1.49 -3.05 10.65
N ILE A 116 0.99 -1.85 10.95
CA ILE A 116 1.74 -0.60 10.99
C ILE A 116 1.97 -0.20 12.44
N VAL A 117 3.20 0.20 12.77
CA VAL A 117 3.57 0.74 14.08
C VAL A 117 4.11 2.15 13.90
N ASP A 118 3.52 3.08 14.65
CA ASP A 118 3.95 4.46 14.76
C ASP A 118 4.51 4.71 16.17
N LEU A 119 5.75 5.18 16.22
CA LEU A 119 6.48 5.44 17.45
C LEU A 119 6.12 6.83 17.96
N GLU A 120 6.00 6.99 19.29
CA GLU A 120 5.76 8.32 19.85
C GLU A 120 6.99 9.22 19.73
N SER A 121 8.17 8.63 19.97
CA SER A 121 9.46 9.27 19.82
C SER A 121 9.86 9.40 18.33
N GLY A 122 10.25 10.61 17.93
CA GLY A 122 10.91 10.86 16.64
C GLY A 122 12.43 10.71 16.68
N GLU A 123 13.01 10.33 17.83
CA GLU A 123 14.46 10.17 17.99
C GLU A 123 14.97 9.00 17.12
N ARG A 124 16.10 9.22 16.45
CA ARG A 124 16.68 8.27 15.50
C ARG A 124 18.19 8.20 15.68
N GLN A 125 18.73 6.99 15.71
CA GLN A 125 20.17 6.74 15.62
C GLN A 125 20.48 5.97 14.33
N THR A 126 21.33 6.54 13.49
CA THR A 126 21.92 5.83 12.35
C THR A 126 23.03 4.93 12.87
N ILE A 127 22.93 3.63 12.63
CA ILE A 127 23.96 2.65 13.03
C ILE A 127 24.78 2.11 11.85
N ALA A 128 24.26 2.27 10.64
CA ALA A 128 24.94 1.94 9.40
C ALA A 128 24.32 2.75 8.25
N GLU A 129 25.16 3.20 7.34
CA GLU A 129 24.80 4.00 6.16
C GLU A 129 25.50 3.44 4.91
N GLY A 130 24.96 3.75 3.72
CA GLY A 130 25.53 3.29 2.45
C GLY A 130 25.38 1.78 2.21
N LEU A 131 24.41 1.12 2.86
CA LEU A 131 24.10 -0.29 2.66
C LEU A 131 23.30 -0.46 1.38
N GLN A 132 23.67 -1.38 0.48
CA GLN A 132 22.88 -1.65 -0.73
C GLN A 132 21.55 -2.39 -0.38
N ILE A 133 20.56 -1.67 0.16
CA ILE A 133 19.27 -2.19 0.58
C ILE A 133 18.16 -1.51 -0.22
N GLY A 134 17.43 -2.28 -1.02
CA GLY A 134 16.43 -1.77 -1.96
C GLY A 134 16.93 -1.76 -3.40
N ALA A 135 16.07 -1.35 -4.33
CA ALA A 135 16.46 -1.19 -5.73
C ALA A 135 17.02 0.23 -5.95
N GLU A 136 18.10 0.36 -6.72
CA GLU A 136 18.57 1.68 -7.15
C GLU A 136 17.46 2.42 -7.91
N GLY A 137 17.21 3.67 -7.52
CA GLY A 137 16.30 4.53 -8.27
C GLY A 137 16.81 4.75 -9.70
N PRO A 138 15.93 4.81 -10.72
CA PRO A 138 16.35 5.17 -12.07
C PRO A 138 17.02 6.56 -12.08
N ALA A 139 18.06 6.71 -12.92
CA ALA A 139 18.82 7.96 -13.01
C ALA A 139 17.90 9.18 -13.23
N GLY A 140 17.99 10.18 -12.34
CA GLY A 140 17.22 11.43 -12.42
C GLY A 140 15.84 11.40 -11.75
N LEU A 141 15.44 10.29 -11.12
CA LEU A 141 14.21 10.19 -10.33
C LEU A 141 14.52 10.08 -8.82
N PRO A 142 13.62 10.58 -7.95
CA PRO A 142 13.73 10.33 -6.51
C PRO A 142 13.58 8.84 -6.20
N GLU A 143 14.32 8.35 -5.21
CA GLU A 143 14.29 6.95 -4.78
C GLU A 143 12.86 6.50 -4.45
N THR A 144 12.49 5.32 -4.94
CA THR A 144 11.18 4.73 -4.69
C THR A 144 11.05 4.29 -3.24
N PHE A 145 9.84 4.41 -2.71
CA PHE A 145 9.56 4.66 -1.30
C PHE A 145 9.05 3.40 -0.58
N LEU A 146 9.86 2.71 0.23
CA LEU A 146 9.39 1.68 1.18
C LEU A 146 10.35 1.51 2.38
N PHE A 147 9.81 1.15 3.54
CA PHE A 147 10.58 0.40 4.55
C PHE A 147 10.59 -1.06 4.08
N THR A 148 11.76 -1.63 3.84
CA THR A 148 11.89 -2.92 3.14
C THR A 148 12.03 -4.12 4.06
N GLY A 149 12.20 -3.91 5.37
CA GLY A 149 12.30 -4.98 6.35
C GLY A 149 12.32 -4.47 7.79
N VAL A 150 11.81 -5.31 8.68
CA VAL A 150 11.92 -5.16 10.14
C VAL A 150 12.43 -6.47 10.73
N ALA A 151 13.40 -6.39 11.64
CA ALA A 151 13.89 -7.51 12.43
C ALA A 151 13.91 -7.13 13.90
N VAL A 152 13.51 -8.06 14.77
CA VAL A 152 13.55 -7.88 16.23
C VAL A 152 14.47 -8.95 16.81
N ARG A 153 15.48 -8.52 17.57
CA ARG A 153 16.41 -9.41 18.28
C ARG A 153 15.77 -9.89 19.59
N GLU A 154 16.25 -11.01 20.14
CA GLU A 154 15.74 -11.58 21.40
C GLU A 154 15.80 -10.60 22.59
N ASP A 155 16.73 -9.64 22.57
CA ASP A 155 16.87 -8.60 23.59
C ASP A 155 15.91 -7.41 23.40
N GLY A 156 15.05 -7.44 22.38
CA GLY A 156 14.10 -6.37 22.06
C GLY A 156 14.65 -5.28 21.16
N THR A 157 15.92 -5.35 20.73
CA THR A 157 16.48 -4.41 19.74
C THR A 157 15.75 -4.55 18.40
N ILE A 158 15.27 -3.43 17.86
CA ILE A 158 14.55 -3.41 16.58
C ILE A 158 15.45 -2.80 15.50
N TYR A 159 15.52 -3.48 14.36
CA TYR A 159 16.19 -3.02 13.16
C TYR A 159 15.17 -2.77 12.07
N VAL A 160 15.20 -1.58 11.46
CA VAL A 160 14.30 -1.21 10.34
C VAL A 160 15.16 -0.73 9.17
N SER A 161 14.96 -1.27 7.97
CA SER A 161 15.64 -0.78 6.76
C SER A 161 14.86 0.35 6.09
N GLY A 162 15.57 1.36 5.59
CA GLY A 162 14.99 2.45 4.80
C GLY A 162 15.69 2.64 3.45
N ASP A 163 14.92 2.59 2.36
CA ASP A 163 15.45 2.63 0.99
C ASP A 163 16.12 3.96 0.62
N ARG A 164 15.59 5.11 1.06
CA ARG A 164 16.07 6.44 0.63
C ARG A 164 17.49 6.79 1.07
N ALA A 165 17.98 6.15 2.13
CA ALA A 165 19.33 6.43 2.60
C ALA A 165 20.18 5.18 2.60
N ASN A 166 19.65 4.04 2.14
CA ASN A 166 20.41 2.79 2.17
C ASN A 166 20.90 2.53 3.62
N VAL A 167 19.99 2.71 4.59
CA VAL A 167 20.29 2.73 6.04
C VAL A 167 19.55 1.63 6.75
N ILE A 168 20.15 1.17 7.85
CA ILE A 168 19.44 0.43 8.90
C ILE A 168 19.34 1.36 10.11
N TYR A 169 18.10 1.60 10.55
CA TYR A 169 17.82 2.22 11.83
C TYR A 169 17.86 1.16 12.92
N ARG A 170 18.49 1.49 14.04
CA ARG A 170 18.37 0.73 15.28
C ARG A 170 17.51 1.52 16.23
N ILE A 171 16.54 0.86 16.83
CA ILE A 171 15.70 1.41 17.90
C ILE A 171 15.99 0.59 19.15
N GLY A 172 16.45 1.26 20.19
CA GLY A 172 16.92 0.66 21.45
C GLY A 172 18.41 0.83 21.72
N ASN A 173 18.78 0.83 23.00
CA ASN A 173 20.16 0.97 23.50
C ASN A 173 21.04 -0.25 23.21
#